data_AF-A0A419W1C2-F1
#
_entry.id   AF-A0A419W1C2-F1
#
_cell.length_a   1.000
_cell.length_b   1.000
_cell.length_c   1.000
_cell.angle_alpha   90.00
_cell.angle_beta   90.00
_cell.angle_gamma   90.00
#
_symmetry.space_group_name_H-M   'P 1'
#
loop_
_entity.id
_entity.type
_entity.pdbx_description
1 polymer ?
#
loop_
_entity_poly.entity_id
_entity_poly.type
_entity_poly.pdbx_seq_one_letter_code
_entity_poly.pdbx_strand_id
1 'polypeptide(L)'
;MLDRKIDIEPYVTHLMVAGAALWLAALLLGFAGYWFEALLVTVFVLHPYFIVGAAHDHEISLKLLAYPLGVFTVLALAGFGLAQYYSELFVGQTPEFLVTGMHPSFAAVFWLYWIGGFMSINLAYGLYYREHYLPDGAWDEFLAELEEIEGAEATPSAESPSGSTTEAAEVE
;
A
#
# COMPACT_ATOMS: atom_id res chain seq x y z
N MET A 1 10.90 21.86 -1.67
CA MET A 1 9.50 21.66 -1.24
C MET A 1 9.10 20.18 -1.18
N LEU A 2 9.62 19.31 -2.07
CA LEU A 2 9.29 17.88 -2.09
C LEU A 2 10.04 17.02 -1.05
N ASP A 3 11.12 17.52 -0.43
CA ASP A 3 11.85 16.80 0.64
C ASP A 3 11.16 16.81 2.01
N ARG A 4 9.94 17.35 2.08
CA ARG A 4 9.16 17.38 3.32
C ARG A 4 8.73 15.96 3.67
N LYS A 5 8.94 15.60 4.94
CA LYS A 5 8.39 14.39 5.54
C LYS A 5 7.08 14.70 6.26
N ILE A 6 6.20 13.71 6.32
CA ILE A 6 4.90 13.78 7.00
C ILE A 6 4.87 12.61 7.97
N ASP A 7 4.71 12.91 9.25
CA ASP A 7 4.38 11.91 10.27
C ASP A 7 2.93 11.42 10.03
N ILE A 8 2.80 10.11 9.87
CA ILE A 8 1.55 9.42 9.60
C ILE A 8 1.04 8.60 10.79
N GLU A 9 1.79 8.47 11.89
CA GLU A 9 1.39 7.67 13.06
C GLU A 9 -0.04 7.96 13.53
N PRO A 10 -0.45 9.23 13.76
CA PRO A 10 -1.81 9.51 14.22
C PRO A 10 -2.89 9.22 13.16
N TYR A 11 -2.50 9.02 11.90
CA TYR A 11 -3.42 8.83 10.77
C TYR A 11 -3.54 7.38 10.30
N VAL A 12 -2.69 6.46 10.74
CA VAL A 12 -2.68 5.05 10.25
C VAL A 12 -4.06 4.42 10.34
N THR A 13 -4.72 4.52 11.50
CA THR A 13 -6.08 3.97 11.69
C THR A 13 -7.09 4.60 10.73
N HIS A 14 -7.03 5.92 10.56
CA HIS A 14 -7.92 6.63 9.64
C HIS A 14 -7.68 6.25 8.18
N LEU A 15 -6.42 6.05 7.79
CA LEU A 15 -6.04 5.58 6.46
C LEU A 15 -6.58 4.17 6.19
N MET A 16 -6.47 3.24 7.15
CA MET A 16 -7.01 1.88 7.00
C MET A 16 -8.53 1.88 6.89
N VAL A 17 -9.23 2.66 7.72
CA VAL A 17 -10.69 2.82 7.63
C VAL A 17 -11.09 3.46 6.30
N ALA A 18 -10.36 4.47 5.83
CA ALA A 18 -10.59 5.08 4.53
C ALA A 18 -10.39 4.07 3.39
N GLY A 19 -9.34 3.24 3.45
CA GLY A 19 -9.08 2.18 2.48
C GLY A 19 -10.22 1.15 2.43
N ALA A 20 -10.73 0.73 3.59
CA ALA A 20 -11.89 -0.16 3.67
C ALA A 20 -13.18 0.48 3.13
N ALA A 21 -13.42 1.76 3.47
CA ALA A 21 -14.57 2.52 2.97
C ALA A 21 -14.53 2.71 1.45
N LEU A 22 -13.35 2.98 0.87
CA LEU A 22 -13.15 3.09 -0.58
C LEU A 22 -13.42 1.76 -1.29
N TRP A 23 -12.98 0.63 -0.72
CA TRP A 23 -13.31 -0.70 -1.23
C TRP A 23 -14.82 -0.95 -1.24
N LEU A 24 -15.48 -0.68 -0.11
CA LEU A 24 -16.92 -0.86 0.01
C LEU A 24 -17.67 0.04 -0.99
N ALA A 25 -17.27 1.30 -1.12
CA ALA A 25 -17.84 2.23 -2.09
C ALA A 25 -17.70 1.73 -3.52
N ALA A 26 -16.51 1.25 -3.92
CA ALA A 26 -16.27 0.70 -5.25
C ALA A 26 -17.17 -0.52 -5.53
N LEU A 27 -17.31 -1.44 -4.57
CA LEU A 27 -18.18 -2.60 -4.70
C LEU A 27 -19.66 -2.20 -4.83
N LEU A 28 -20.13 -1.29 -3.97
CA LEU A 28 -21.51 -0.80 -4.01
C LEU A 28 -21.84 -0.09 -5.32
N LEU A 29 -20.94 0.75 -5.81
CA LEU A 29 -21.06 1.41 -7.12
C LEU A 29 -21.12 0.38 -8.25
N GLY A 30 -20.24 -0.63 -8.21
CA GLY A 30 -20.23 -1.74 -9.17
C GLY A 30 -21.55 -2.52 -9.19
N PHE A 31 -22.09 -2.88 -8.01
CA PHE A 31 -23.38 -3.56 -7.91
C PHE A 31 -24.57 -2.71 -8.38
N ALA A 32 -24.51 -1.39 -8.17
CA ALA A 32 -25.54 -0.46 -8.63
C ALA A 32 -25.45 -0.13 -10.13
N GLY A 33 -24.45 -0.67 -10.84
CA GLY A 33 -24.25 -0.44 -12.28
C GLY A 33 -23.44 0.82 -12.63
N TYR A 34 -22.98 1.57 -11.64
CA TYR A 34 -22.07 2.72 -11.79
C TYR A 34 -20.63 2.25 -11.97
N TRP A 35 -20.39 1.51 -13.06
CA TRP A 35 -19.14 0.81 -13.29
C TRP A 35 -17.95 1.76 -13.48
N PHE A 36 -18.16 2.92 -14.12
CA PHE A 36 -17.10 3.87 -14.38
C PHE A 36 -16.71 4.61 -13.09
N GLU A 37 -17.70 5.04 -12.30
CA GLU A 37 -17.47 5.65 -11.00
C GLU A 37 -16.78 4.67 -10.04
N ALA A 38 -17.15 3.39 -10.07
CA ALA A 38 -16.45 2.34 -9.32
C ALA A 38 -14.96 2.28 -9.72
N LEU A 39 -14.63 2.31 -11.02
CA LEU A 39 -13.24 2.34 -11.48
C LEU A 39 -12.49 3.57 -10.97
N LEU A 40 -13.10 4.76 -11.02
CA LEU A 40 -12.47 5.98 -10.50
C LEU A 40 -12.18 5.88 -9.00
N VAL A 41 -13.10 5.34 -8.22
CA VAL A 41 -12.90 5.11 -6.77
C VAL A 41 -11.76 4.11 -6.54
N THR A 42 -11.65 3.04 -7.34
CA THR A 42 -10.57 2.05 -7.16
C THR A 42 -9.16 2.60 -7.36
N VAL A 43 -8.98 3.69 -8.12
CA VAL A 43 -7.67 4.36 -8.23
C VAL A 43 -7.18 4.82 -6.85
N PHE A 44 -8.10 5.33 -6.03
CA PHE A 44 -7.78 5.88 -4.72
C PHE A 44 -7.65 4.81 -3.64
N VAL A 45 -8.19 3.61 -3.86
CA VAL A 45 -8.07 2.47 -2.92
C VAL A 45 -6.61 2.17 -2.60
N LEU A 46 -5.71 2.26 -3.58
CA LEU A 46 -4.28 1.96 -3.37
C LEU A 46 -3.59 3.00 -2.47
N HIS A 47 -4.11 4.23 -2.36
CA HIS A 47 -3.40 5.33 -1.71
C HIS A 47 -3.17 5.08 -0.21
N PRO A 48 -4.19 4.73 0.61
CA PRO A 48 -3.96 4.49 2.02
C PRO A 48 -2.99 3.34 2.28
N TYR A 49 -3.08 2.25 1.52
CA TYR A 49 -2.17 1.10 1.66
C TYR A 49 -0.75 1.45 1.24
N PHE A 50 -0.58 2.23 0.16
CA PHE A 50 0.72 2.71 -0.27
C PHE A 50 1.34 3.65 0.77
N ILE A 51 0.57 4.59 1.31
CA ILE A 51 1.05 5.55 2.31
C ILE A 51 1.53 4.82 3.56
N VAL A 52 0.74 3.87 4.07
CA VAL A 52 1.13 3.11 5.26
C VAL A 52 2.30 2.15 4.96
N GLY A 53 2.29 1.49 3.80
CA GLY A 53 3.34 0.53 3.43
C GLY A 53 4.68 1.16 3.05
N ALA A 54 4.69 2.41 2.60
CA ALA A 54 5.90 3.14 2.22
C ALA A 54 6.44 4.05 3.34
N ALA A 55 5.79 4.10 4.50
CA ALA A 55 6.26 4.86 5.64
C ALA A 55 7.40 4.13 6.34
N HIS A 56 8.42 4.87 6.74
CA HIS A 56 9.55 4.41 7.53
C HIS A 56 9.62 5.26 8.79
N ASP A 57 9.70 4.63 9.96
CA ASP A 57 9.69 5.33 11.26
C ASP A 57 8.51 6.32 11.37
N HIS A 58 7.32 5.84 10.97
CA HIS A 58 6.08 6.63 10.89
C HIS A 58 6.11 7.85 9.96
N GLU A 59 7.18 8.08 9.21
CA GLU A 59 7.30 9.20 8.28
C GLU A 59 7.19 8.75 6.82
N ILE A 60 6.49 9.54 6.00
CA ILE A 60 6.51 9.39 4.53
C ILE A 60 7.04 10.65 3.85
N SER A 61 7.92 10.45 2.86
CA SER A 61 8.45 11.53 2.02
C SER A 61 7.40 12.00 1.00
N LEU A 62 7.20 13.31 0.89
CA LEU A 62 6.31 13.91 -0.13
C LEU A 62 6.77 13.57 -1.56
N LYS A 63 8.05 13.22 -1.77
CA LYS A 63 8.54 12.67 -3.05
C LYS A 63 7.77 11.43 -3.45
N LEU A 64 7.58 10.48 -2.53
CA LEU A 64 6.87 9.21 -2.80
C LEU A 64 5.39 9.44 -3.13
N LEU A 65 4.79 10.48 -2.54
CA LEU A 65 3.43 10.89 -2.85
C LEU A 65 3.31 11.53 -4.24
N ALA A 66 4.29 12.34 -4.65
CA ALA A 66 4.32 12.92 -5.99
C ALA A 66 4.69 11.87 -7.06
N TYR A 67 5.72 11.07 -6.79
CA TYR A 67 6.22 9.98 -7.61
C TYR A 67 6.73 8.83 -6.71
N PRO A 68 6.12 7.63 -6.77
CA PRO A 68 5.31 7.14 -7.88
C PRO A 68 3.81 7.39 -7.76
N LEU A 69 3.27 7.65 -6.58
CA LEU A 69 1.82 7.55 -6.34
C LEU A 69 1.02 8.56 -7.17
N GLY A 70 1.44 9.81 -7.24
CA GLY A 70 0.79 10.85 -8.04
C GLY A 70 0.80 10.54 -9.54
N VAL A 71 1.95 10.11 -10.07
CA VAL A 71 2.07 9.72 -11.49
C VAL A 71 1.21 8.50 -11.79
N PHE A 72 1.23 7.47 -10.94
CA PHE A 72 0.35 6.31 -11.07
C PHE A 72 -1.12 6.73 -11.14
N THR A 73 -1.53 7.65 -10.27
CA THR A 73 -2.91 8.17 -10.21
C THR A 73 -3.31 8.86 -11.50
N VAL A 74 -2.45 9.73 -12.03
CA VAL A 74 -2.70 10.43 -13.30
C VAL A 74 -2.82 9.43 -14.46
N LEU A 75 -1.91 8.45 -14.52
CA LEU A 75 -1.95 7.41 -15.56
C LEU A 75 -3.20 6.53 -15.45
N ALA A 76 -3.59 6.16 -14.24
CA ALA A 76 -4.79 5.37 -13.98
C ALA A 76 -6.06 6.12 -14.42
N LEU A 77 -6.21 7.37 -14.00
CA LEU A 77 -7.35 8.21 -14.38
C LEU A 77 -7.40 8.46 -15.89
N ALA A 78 -6.26 8.71 -16.54
CA ALA A 78 -6.19 8.84 -17.98
C ALA A 78 -6.57 7.54 -18.70
N GLY A 79 -6.07 6.40 -18.21
CA GLY A 79 -6.39 5.06 -18.72
C GLY A 79 -7.89 4.76 -18.64
N PHE A 80 -8.51 4.98 -17.48
CA PHE A 80 -9.93 4.74 -17.29
C PHE A 80 -10.80 5.76 -18.04
N GLY A 81 -10.42 7.04 -18.09
CA GLY A 81 -11.12 8.05 -18.87
C GLY A 81 -11.13 7.72 -20.37
N LEU A 82 -10.00 7.28 -20.92
CA LEU A 82 -9.93 6.79 -22.30
C LEU A 82 -10.71 5.49 -22.51
N ALA A 83 -10.73 4.61 -21.50
CA ALA A 83 -11.54 3.40 -21.54
C ALA A 83 -13.03 3.73 -21.69
N GLN A 84 -13.53 4.67 -20.88
CA GLN A 84 -14.90 5.20 -20.99
C GLN A 84 -15.15 5.76 -22.40
N TYR A 85 -14.32 6.72 -22.81
CA TYR A 85 -14.45 7.38 -24.10
C TYR A 85 -14.53 6.40 -25.27
N TYR A 86 -13.59 5.45 -25.36
CA TYR A 86 -13.60 4.46 -26.43
C TYR A 86 -14.70 3.41 -26.28
N SER A 87 -15.12 3.10 -25.05
CA SER A 87 -16.27 2.19 -24.84
C SER A 87 -17.57 2.81 -25.37
N GLU A 88 -17.79 4.10 -25.13
CA GLU A 88 -18.94 4.87 -25.63
C GLU A 88 -18.87 5.07 -27.14
N LEU A 89 -17.68 5.42 -27.64
CA LEU A 89 -17.47 5.65 -29.07
C LEU A 89 -17.75 4.40 -29.91
N PHE A 90 -17.45 3.21 -29.39
CA PHE A 90 -17.62 1.95 -30.10
C PHE A 90 -18.80 1.09 -29.60
N VAL A 91 -19.79 1.69 -28.92
CA VAL A 91 -20.99 0.95 -28.51
C VAL A 91 -21.69 0.35 -29.72
N GLY A 92 -21.87 -0.97 -29.70
CA GLY A 92 -22.59 -1.71 -30.74
C GLY A 92 -21.86 -1.79 -32.09
N GLN A 93 -20.60 -1.36 -32.16
CA GLN A 93 -19.80 -1.38 -33.38
C GLN A 93 -18.39 -1.89 -33.12
N THR A 94 -17.78 -2.53 -34.12
CA THR A 94 -16.37 -2.93 -34.05
C THR A 94 -15.48 -1.72 -34.31
N PRO A 95 -14.41 -1.51 -33.53
CA PRO A 95 -13.46 -0.44 -33.78
C PRO A 95 -12.87 -0.49 -35.18
N GLU A 96 -12.73 0.68 -35.82
CA GLU A 96 -12.07 0.81 -37.12
C GLU A 96 -10.56 0.54 -37.04
N PHE A 97 -9.99 0.61 -35.84
CA PHE A 97 -8.58 0.36 -35.58
C PHE A 97 -8.39 -0.41 -34.27
N LEU A 98 -7.28 -1.15 -34.22
CA LEU A 98 -6.81 -1.83 -33.02
C LEU A 98 -5.50 -1.21 -32.58
N VAL A 99 -5.30 -1.11 -31.27
CA VAL A 99 -4.05 -0.68 -30.69
C VAL A 99 -3.33 -1.92 -30.20
N THR A 100 -2.20 -2.27 -30.83
CA THR A 100 -1.42 -3.48 -30.48
C THR A 100 -2.28 -4.76 -30.46
N GLY A 101 -3.28 -4.85 -31.36
CA GLY A 101 -4.20 -5.98 -31.45
C GLY A 101 -5.37 -5.96 -30.45
N MET A 102 -5.50 -4.92 -29.62
CA MET A 102 -6.53 -4.78 -28.59
C MET A 102 -7.58 -3.74 -28.97
N HIS A 103 -8.79 -3.90 -28.42
CA HIS A 103 -9.83 -2.87 -28.46
C HIS A 103 -9.28 -1.56 -27.85
N PRO A 104 -9.50 -0.38 -28.46
CA PRO A 104 -8.91 0.87 -27.99
C PRO A 104 -9.17 1.19 -26.51
N SER A 105 -10.38 0.88 -26.01
CA SER A 105 -10.70 1.05 -24.57
C SER A 105 -9.81 0.18 -23.68
N PHE A 106 -9.61 -1.10 -24.03
CA PHE A 106 -8.76 -2.00 -23.26
C PHE A 106 -7.29 -1.63 -23.39
N ALA A 107 -6.84 -1.24 -24.59
CA ALA A 107 -5.47 -0.82 -24.83
C ALA A 107 -5.08 0.40 -23.97
N ALA A 108 -6.00 1.34 -23.77
CA ALA A 108 -5.76 2.50 -22.91
C ALA A 108 -5.49 2.08 -21.45
N VAL A 109 -6.32 1.17 -20.90
CA VAL A 109 -6.10 0.61 -19.55
C VAL A 109 -4.80 -0.18 -19.49
N PHE A 110 -4.54 -1.02 -20.49
CA PHE A 110 -3.36 -1.86 -20.52
C PHE A 110 -2.06 -1.03 -20.54
N TRP A 111 -1.96 -0.04 -21.43
CA TRP A 111 -0.73 0.73 -21.58
C TRP A 111 -0.53 1.77 -20.48
N LEU A 112 -1.58 2.46 -20.05
CA LEU A 112 -1.45 3.54 -19.06
C LEU A 112 -1.48 3.01 -17.63
N TYR A 113 -2.55 2.31 -17.26
CA TYR A 113 -2.74 1.83 -15.88
C TYR A 113 -1.82 0.64 -15.58
N TRP A 114 -1.82 -0.39 -16.42
CA TRP A 114 -0.99 -1.58 -16.19
C TRP A 114 0.49 -1.30 -16.45
N ILE A 115 0.89 -1.10 -17.71
CA ILE A 115 2.31 -0.97 -18.05
C ILE A 115 2.88 0.34 -17.49
N GLY A 116 2.25 1.48 -17.75
CA GLY A 116 2.71 2.78 -17.28
C GLY A 116 2.74 2.87 -15.75
N GLY A 117 1.66 2.44 -15.09
CA GLY A 117 1.58 2.42 -13.63
C GLY A 117 2.61 1.49 -12.99
N PHE A 118 2.71 0.24 -13.48
CA PHE A 118 3.68 -0.73 -12.98
C PHE A 118 5.12 -0.26 -13.19
N MET A 119 5.47 0.24 -14.38
CA MET A 119 6.80 0.78 -14.66
C MET A 119 7.13 2.00 -13.79
N SER A 120 6.15 2.88 -13.54
CA SER A 120 6.34 4.05 -12.68
C SER A 120 6.67 3.64 -11.25
N ILE A 121 5.94 2.68 -10.69
CA ILE A 121 6.19 2.17 -9.34
C ILE A 121 7.55 1.46 -9.24
N ASN A 122 7.88 0.60 -10.22
CA ASN A 122 9.15 -0.13 -10.22
C ASN A 122 10.36 0.79 -10.38
N LEU A 123 10.27 1.80 -11.23
CA LEU A 123 11.33 2.78 -11.40
C LEU A 123 11.50 3.61 -10.12
N ALA A 124 10.41 4.03 -9.48
CA ALA A 124 10.49 4.74 -8.20
C ALA A 124 11.08 3.87 -7.09
N TYR A 125 10.76 2.58 -7.07
CA TYR A 125 11.41 1.62 -6.19
C TYR A 125 12.92 1.61 -6.48
N GLY A 126 13.35 1.39 -7.72
CA GLY A 126 14.77 1.40 -8.09
C GLY A 126 15.52 2.70 -7.76
N LEU A 127 14.85 3.86 -7.84
CA LEU A 127 15.44 5.17 -7.56
C LEU A 127 15.48 5.52 -6.06
N TYR A 128 14.44 5.17 -5.31
CA TYR A 128 14.27 5.62 -3.91
C TYR A 128 14.46 4.52 -2.87
N TYR A 129 14.69 3.26 -3.29
CA TYR A 129 14.76 2.12 -2.38
C TYR A 129 15.73 2.35 -1.22
N ARG A 130 16.97 2.75 -1.53
CA ARG A 130 18.04 2.94 -0.53
C ARG A 130 17.97 4.24 0.26
N GLU A 131 17.15 5.20 -0.17
CA GLU A 131 17.04 6.51 0.52
C GLU A 131 15.77 6.62 1.35
N HIS A 132 14.68 5.96 0.95
CA HIS A 132 13.36 6.21 1.51
C HIS A 132 12.58 4.96 1.90
N TYR A 133 12.89 3.78 1.36
CA TYR A 133 12.20 2.53 1.74
C TYR A 133 13.01 1.69 2.74
N LEU A 134 14.32 1.57 2.51
CA LEU A 134 15.28 0.92 3.41
C LEU A 134 16.60 1.69 3.35
N PRO A 135 16.76 2.72 4.19
CA PRO A 135 18.05 3.36 4.39
C PRO A 135 19.12 2.34 4.75
N ASP A 136 20.34 2.51 4.22
CA ASP A 136 21.47 1.63 4.55
C ASP A 136 21.67 1.61 6.09
N GLY A 137 21.52 0.44 6.72
CA GLY A 137 21.61 0.23 8.17
C GLY A 137 20.27 0.08 8.92
N ALA A 138 19.14 0.47 8.32
CA ALA A 138 17.82 0.34 8.98
C ALA A 138 17.43 -1.13 9.24
N TRP A 139 17.88 -2.05 8.37
CA TRP A 139 17.68 -3.48 8.57
C TRP A 139 18.45 -4.02 9.77
N ASP A 140 19.69 -3.55 9.96
CA ASP A 140 20.54 -3.98 11.07
C ASP A 140 20.00 -3.42 12.40
N GLU A 141 19.46 -2.20 12.39
CA GLU A 141 18.79 -1.58 13.53
C GLU A 141 17.50 -2.33 13.91
N PHE A 142 16.68 -2.71 12.92
CA PHE A 142 15.51 -3.55 13.15
C PHE A 142 15.86 -4.93 13.72
N LEU A 143 16.93 -5.58 13.23
CA LEU A 143 17.40 -6.84 13.79
C LEU A 143 17.89 -6.70 15.24
N ALA A 144 18.56 -5.60 15.56
CA ALA A 144 19.01 -5.31 16.92
C ALA A 144 17.81 -5.09 17.88
N GLU A 145 16.78 -4.39 17.44
CA GLU A 145 15.55 -4.19 18.22
C GLU A 145 14.81 -5.51 18.47
N LEU A 146 14.73 -6.39 17.47
CA LEU A 146 14.18 -7.74 17.64
C LEU A 146 14.98 -8.58 18.65
N GLU A 147 16.31 -8.55 18.59
CA GLU A 147 17.16 -9.26 19.56
C GLU A 147 16.97 -8.73 20.98
N GLU A 148 16.76 -7.42 21.16
CA GLU A 148 16.48 -6.81 22.46
C GLU A 148 15.10 -7.25 22.99
N ILE A 149 14.06 -7.30 22.15
CA ILE A 149 12.73 -7.77 22.52
C ILE A 149 12.74 -9.26 22.88
N GLU A 150 13.39 -10.11 22.07
CA GLU A 150 13.52 -11.54 22.36
C GLU A 150 14.34 -11.79 23.64
N GLY A 151 15.41 -11.01 23.87
CA GLY A 151 16.20 -11.06 25.09
C GLY A 151 15.45 -10.58 26.34
N ALA A 152 14.58 -9.58 26.18
CA ALA A 152 13.70 -9.07 27.22
C ALA A 152 12.58 -10.07 27.56
N GLU A 153 11.99 -10.74 26.56
CA GLU A 153 11.02 -11.83 26.77
C GLU A 153 11.64 -13.10 27.36
N ALA A 154 12.95 -13.34 27.17
CA ALA A 154 13.67 -14.41 27.84
C ALA A 154 13.94 -14.11 29.34
N THR A 155 13.85 -12.84 29.76
CA THR A 155 14.15 -12.38 31.13
C THR A 155 12.93 -11.79 31.89
N PRO A 156 11.78 -12.49 31.99
CA PRO A 156 10.84 -12.24 33.09
C PRO A 156 10.35 -13.50 33.84
N SER A 157 11.06 -14.63 33.75
CA SER A 157 10.69 -15.85 34.50
C SER A 157 11.68 -16.31 35.59
N ALA A 158 12.81 -15.62 35.78
CA ALA A 158 13.87 -16.07 36.68
C ALA A 158 13.84 -15.48 38.11
N GLU A 159 12.93 -14.55 38.44
CA GLU A 159 12.81 -14.02 39.79
C GLU A 159 11.39 -14.17 40.35
N SER A 160 11.09 -15.37 40.84
CA SER A 160 10.18 -15.54 41.98
C SER A 160 10.94 -16.31 43.05
N PRO A 161 11.28 -15.70 44.20
CA PRO A 161 12.03 -16.39 45.24
C PRO A 161 11.12 -17.43 45.90
N SER A 162 11.45 -18.71 45.63
CA SER A 162 11.59 -19.77 46.63
C SER A 162 10.72 -19.62 47.90
N GLY A 163 9.45 -20.04 47.81
CA GLY A 163 8.73 -20.54 48.98
C GLY A 163 9.19 -21.98 49.26
N SER A 164 10.22 -22.16 50.10
CA SER A 164 10.66 -23.48 50.51
C SER A 164 9.65 -24.08 51.49
N THR A 165 8.90 -25.07 51.01
CA THR A 165 8.06 -25.98 51.78
C THR A 165 8.92 -26.68 52.85
N THR A 166 8.51 -26.58 54.12
CA THR A 166 9.08 -27.40 55.20
C THR A 166 8.46 -28.79 55.17
N GLU A 167 9.23 -29.78 54.73
CA GLU A 167 9.09 -31.22 55.05
C GLU A 167 10.08 -31.47 56.22
N ALA A 168 9.86 -32.24 57.28
CA ALA A 168 9.24 -33.55 57.41
C ALA A 168 9.04 -33.90 58.90
N ALA A 169 8.23 -34.93 59.18
CA ALA A 169 8.56 -36.12 59.99
C ALA A 169 7.45 -36.57 60.97
N GLU A 170 6.56 -37.45 60.49
CA GLU A 170 6.00 -38.54 61.29
C GLU A 170 6.96 -39.75 61.18
N VAL A 171 7.55 -40.16 62.30
CA VAL A 171 7.98 -41.55 62.57
C VAL A 171 7.93 -41.77 64.08
N GLU A 172 6.82 -42.35 64.55
CA GLU A 172 6.66 -43.57 65.40
C GLU A 172 5.39 -43.53 66.25
#